data_AF-A0A927B9T0-F1
#
_entry.id   AF-A0A927B9T0-F1
#
_cell.length_a   1.000
_cell.length_b   1.000
_cell.length_c   1.000
_cell.angle_alpha   90.00
_cell.angle_beta   90.00
_cell.angle_gamma   90.00
#
_symmetry.space_group_name_H-M   'P 1'
#
loop_
_entity.id
_entity.type
_entity.pdbx_description
1 polymer ?
#
loop_
_entity_poly.entity_id
_entity_poly.type
_entity_poly.pdbx_seq_one_letter_code
_entity_poly.pdbx_strand_id
1 'polypeptide(L)' 'WDKKASLTLRVTNPLARDVRITTTQQAPTFTAQGVNYFVNRQVQLAFEWQFGQLKSGTSKPSKKISNDDRSGR' A
#
# COMPACT_ATOMS: atom_id res chain seq x y z
N TRP A 1 3.36 22.55 8.88
CA TRP A 1 4.20 21.34 8.90
C TRP A 1 3.76 20.47 7.75
N ASP A 2 4.62 20.24 6.76
CA ASP A 2 4.27 19.38 5.62
C ASP A 2 4.29 17.91 6.06
N LYS A 3 3.17 17.20 5.86
CA LYS A 3 3.03 15.76 6.13
C LYS A 3 3.79 14.94 5.07
N LYS A 4 5.12 14.99 5.09
CA LYS A 4 6.01 14.31 4.12
C LYS A 4 6.41 12.90 4.53
N ALA A 5 6.15 12.52 5.78
CA ALA A 5 6.47 11.21 6.32
C ALA A 5 5.19 10.43 6.63
N SER A 6 5.17 9.14 6.30
CA SER A 6 4.18 8.18 6.76
C SER A 6 4.86 7.05 7.53
N LEU A 7 4.20 6.57 8.59
CA LEU A 7 4.59 5.36 9.30
C LEU A 7 3.36 4.46 9.36
N THR A 8 3.46 3.27 8.77
CA THR A 8 2.36 2.32 8.67
C THR A 8 2.72 1.05 9.41
N LEU A 9 1.90 0.69 10.41
CA LEU A 9 1.93 -0.62 11.05
C LEU A 9 0.81 -1.48 10.46
N ARG A 10 1.16 -2.66 9.95
CA ARG A 10 0.21 -3.67 9.49
C ARG A 10 0.37 -4.92 10.34
N VAL A 11 -0.75 -5.40 10.87
CA VAL A 11 -0.82 -6.65 11.63
C VAL A 11 -1.80 -7.57 10.92
N THR A 12 -1.32 -8.71 10.44
CA THR A 12 -2.11 -9.69 9.69
C THR A 12 -2.31 -10.93 10.56
N ASN A 13 -3.56 -11.38 10.66
CA ASN A 13 -3.99 -12.55 11.43
C ASN A 13 -3.46 -12.60 12.88
N PRO A 14 -3.53 -11.51 13.68
CA PRO A 14 -2.89 -11.46 15.00
C PRO A 14 -3.31 -12.60 15.95
N LEU A 15 -4.57 -13.03 15.84
CA LEU A 15 -5.16 -14.00 16.74
C LEU A 15 -5.10 -15.44 16.21
N ALA A 16 -5.02 -15.63 14.90
CA ALA A 16 -4.95 -16.97 14.31
C ALA A 16 -3.53 -17.53 14.48
N ARG A 17 -3.40 -18.70 15.12
CA ARG A 17 -2.09 -19.30 15.43
C ARG A 17 -1.40 -19.93 14.26
N ASP A 18 -2.18 -20.61 13.47
CA ASP A 18 -1.74 -21.42 12.38
C ASP A 18 -2.93 -21.62 11.44
N VAL A 19 -2.61 -21.78 10.17
CA VAL A 19 -3.54 -22.35 9.20
C VAL A 19 -3.23 -23.83 9.14
N ARG A 20 -4.21 -24.65 9.50
CA ARG A 20 -4.12 -26.10 9.41
C ARG A 20 -4.75 -26.56 8.11
N ILE A 21 -3.96 -27.23 7.27
CA ILE A 21 -4.44 -27.90 6.06
C ILE A 21 -4.42 -29.41 6.33
N THR A 22 -5.60 -30.04 6.24
CA THR A 22 -5.74 -31.49 6.37
C THR A 22 -6.05 -32.07 5.00
N THR A 23 -5.23 -33.02 4.56
CA THR A 23 -5.40 -33.72 3.29
C THR A 23 -5.68 -35.18 3.58
N THR A 24 -6.73 -35.72 2.99
CA THR A 24 -7.07 -37.14 3.10
C THR A 24 -7.00 -37.75 1.71
N GLN A 25 -6.23 -38.83 1.58
CA GLN A 25 -6.23 -39.67 0.38
C GLN A 25 -6.81 -41.03 0.73
N GLN A 26 -7.75 -41.48 -0.08
CA GLN A 26 -8.40 -42.77 0.06
C GLN A 26 -8.18 -43.57 -1.22
N ALA A 27 -7.74 -44.81 -1.03
CA ALA A 27 -7.64 -45.83 -2.06
C ALA A 27 -8.17 -47.16 -1.48
N PRO A 28 -8.53 -48.15 -2.31
CA PRO A 28 -9.04 -49.43 -1.81
C PRO A 28 -8.10 -50.16 -0.85
N THR A 29 -6.79 -49.92 -0.98
CA THR A 29 -5.74 -50.60 -0.19
C THR A 29 -5.17 -49.74 0.93
N PHE A 30 -5.46 -48.44 0.97
CA PHE A 30 -4.94 -47.57 2.04
C PHE A 30 -5.76 -46.30 2.23
N THR A 31 -5.66 -45.75 3.43
CA THR A 31 -6.03 -44.36 3.72
C THR A 31 -4.81 -43.65 4.26
N ALA A 32 -4.51 -42.48 3.72
CA ALA A 32 -3.43 -41.63 4.17
C ALA A 32 -3.99 -40.27 4.60
N GLN A 33 -3.50 -39.77 5.73
CA GLN A 33 -3.83 -38.44 6.23
C GLN A 33 -2.55 -37.62 6.38
N GLY A 34 -2.52 -36.45 5.74
CA GLY A 34 -1.49 -35.45 5.92
C GLY A 34 -2.05 -34.24 6.64
N VAL A 35 -1.32 -33.73 7.64
CA VAL A 35 -1.67 -32.47 8.32
C VAL A 35 -0.49 -31.52 8.21
N ASN A 36 -0.72 -30.35 7.64
CA ASN A 36 0.26 -29.30 7.50
C ASN A 36 -0.16 -28.08 8.33
N TYR A 37 0.82 -27.43 8.95
CA TYR A 37 0.64 -26.25 9.78
C TYR A 37 1.44 -25.10 9.19
N PHE A 38 0.78 -23.98 8.90
CA PHE A 38 1.43 -22.79 8.36
C PHE A 38 1.28 -21.63 9.33
N VAL A 39 2.39 -20.96 9.63
CA VAL A 39 2.35 -19.70 10.37
C VAL A 39 1.75 -18.62 9.46
N ASN A 40 0.67 -18.00 9.89
CA ASN A 40 -0.01 -16.94 9.13
C ASN A 40 -0.03 -15.59 9.84
N ARG A 41 0.62 -15.47 10.99
CA ARG A 41 0.80 -14.21 11.73
C ARG A 41 1.92 -13.40 11.12
N GLN A 42 1.64 -12.14 10.80
CA GLN A 42 2.63 -11.23 10.24
C GLN A 42 2.48 -9.84 10.86
N VAL A 43 3.62 -9.23 11.18
CA VAL A 43 3.70 -7.81 11.55
C VAL A 43 4.63 -7.14 10.54
N GLN A 44 4.20 -6.02 9.99
CA GLN A 44 4.97 -5.22 9.06
C GLN A 44 4.96 -3.76 9.50
N LEU A 45 6.14 -3.17 9.60
CA LEU A 45 6.33 -1.74 9.83
C LEU A 45 6.95 -1.14 8.56
N ALA A 46 6.29 -0.14 8.00
CA ALA A 46 6.76 0.56 6.81
C ALA A 46 6.87 2.06 7.09
N PHE A 47 8.01 2.63 6.71
CA PHE A 47 8.25 4.07 6.73
C PHE A 47 8.35 4.56 5.30
N GLU A 48 7.63 5.62 4.98
CA GLU A 48 7.70 6.25 3.67
C GLU A 48 7.96 7.74 3.83
N TRP A 49 8.86 8.26 3.00
CA TRP A 49 9.15 9.68 2.94
C TRP A 49 8.98 10.18 1.50
N GLN A 50 8.10 11.16 1.32
CA GLN A 50 7.82 11.77 0.03
C GLN A 50 8.75 12.97 -0.19
N PHE A 51 9.71 12.80 -1.10
CA PHE A 51 10.58 13.88 -1.57
C PHE A 51 9.95 14.57 -2.78
N GLY A 52 9.97 15.91 -2.79
CA GLY A 52 9.49 16.72 -3.91
C GLY A 52 8.17 17.46 -3.63
N GLN A 53 7.85 18.42 -4.50
CA GLN A 53 6.54 19.06 -4.52
C GLN A 53 5.60 18.12 -5.28
N LEU A 54 4.63 17.50 -4.61
CA LEU A 54 3.39 17.14 -5.29
C LEU A 54 2.83 18.47 -5.80
N LYS A 55 3.11 18.80 -7.06
CA LYS A 55 2.45 19.92 -7.74
C LYS A 55 0.98 19.51 -7.90
N SER A 56 0.22 19.63 -6.82
CA SER A 56 -1.24 19.67 -6.85
C SER A 56 -1.60 21.00 -7.50
N GLY A 57 -1.47 21.04 -8.82
CA GLY A 57 -1.54 22.29 -9.56
C GLY A 57 -0.79 22.15 -10.87
N THR A 58 -1.47 21.66 -11.89
CA THR A 58 -1.21 22.04 -13.27
C THR A 58 -1.57 23.52 -13.45
N SER A 59 -1.01 24.43 -12.65
CA SER A 59 -1.02 25.85 -12.96
C SER A 59 0.19 26.11 -13.86
N LYS A 60 0.04 25.68 -15.12
CA LYS A 60 0.80 26.24 -16.24
C LYS A 60 0.71 27.77 -16.04
N PRO A 61 1.82 28.50 -15.80
CA PRO A 61 1.72 29.94 -15.67
C PRO A 61 1.19 30.46 -17.00
N SER A 62 -0.07 30.88 -17.04
CA SER A 62 -0.57 31.60 -18.21
C SER A 62 0.21 32.91 -18.22
N LYS A 63 1.12 33.03 -19.19
CA LYS A 63 1.71 34.33 -19.53
C LYS A 63 0.53 35.22 -19.91
N LYS A 64 0.03 36.02 -18.96
CA LYS A 64 -0.89 37.11 -19.27
C LYS A 64 -0.05 38.14 -20.01
N ILE A 65 -0.25 38.23 -21.31
CA ILE A 65 0.23 39.36 -22.11
C ILE A 65 -0.58 40.56 -21.62
N SER A 66 0.08 41.45 -20.87
CA SER A 66 -0.48 42.75 -20.52
C SER A 66 -0.17 43.68 -21.68
N ASN A 67 -1.19 44.07 -22.45
CA ASN A 67 -1.03 45.08 -23.49
C ASN A 67 -1.08 46.47 -22.84
N ASP A 68 0.00 47.24 -22.97
CA ASP A 68 0.20 48.54 -22.31
C ASP A 68 -0.42 49.73 -23.09
N ASP A 69 -1.20 49.44 -24.13
CA ASP A 69 -1.73 50.47 -25.05
C ASP A 69 -3.01 51.17 -24.53
N ARG A 70 -3.07 51.49 -23.24
CA ARG A 70 -4.13 52.37 -22.69
C ARG A 70 -3.63 53.73 -22.23
N SER A 71 -2.52 54.18 -22.79
CA SER A 71 -2.11 55.59 -22.79
C SER A 71 -2.19 56.16 -24.20
N GLY A 72 -3.31 56.79 -24.53
CA GLY A 72 -3.48 57.45 -25.82
C GLY A 72 -4.69 58.38 -25.88
N ARG A 73 -4.49 59.58 -25.30
CA ARG A 73 -5.22 60.86 -25.50
C ARG A 73 -6.74 60.90 -25.28
#